data_AF-A0AAV3RW56-F1
#
_entry.id   AF-A0AAV3RW56-F1
#
_cell.length_a   1.000
_cell.length_b   1.000
_cell.length_c   1.000
_cell.angle_alpha   90.00
_cell.angle_beta   90.00
_cell.angle_gamma   90.00
#
_symmetry.space_group_name_H-M   'P 1'
#
loop_
_entity.id
_entity.type
_entity.pdbx_description
1 polymer ?
#
loop_
_entity_poly.entity_id
_entity_poly.type
_entity_poly.pdbx_seq_one_letter_code
_entity_poly.pdbx_strand_id
1 'polypeptide(L)' 'MDYFSELLKSKITNESFDFHPGCKEIVLVNISFDDDLFIMCGPSTRFMKLIKEVLEEFGEYLGLKPNLAKSSCYFAGNFK' A
#
# COMPACT_ATOMS: atom_id res chain seq x y z
N MET A 1 -11.90 1.90 -5.82
CA MET A 1 -10.50 1.84 -5.32
C MET A 1 -9.68 3.08 -5.64
N ASP A 2 -10.08 3.91 -6.62
CA ASP A 2 -9.35 5.14 -6.98
C ASP A 2 -9.12 6.10 -5.81
N TYR A 3 -10.11 6.27 -4.93
CA TYR A 3 -9.97 7.09 -3.73
C TYR A 3 -8.86 6.58 -2.79
N PHE A 4 -8.77 5.26 -2.57
CA PHE A 4 -7.67 4.67 -1.81
C PHE A 4 -6.32 4.95 -2.46
N SER A 5 -6.23 4.76 -3.79
CA SER A 5 -5.01 5.01 -4.56
C SER A 5 -4.54 6.46 -4.39
N GLU A 6 -5.45 7.43 -4.47
CA GLU A 6 -5.12 8.85 -4.32
C GLU A 6 -4.73 9.19 -2.88
N LEU A 7 -5.47 8.65 -1.89
CA LEU A 7 -5.15 8.82 -0.48
C LEU A 7 -3.75 8.29 -0.16
N LEU A 8 -3.43 7.07 -0.60
CA LEU A 8 -2.13 6.47 -0.41
C LEU A 8 -1.03 7.31 -1.08
N LYS A 9 -1.22 7.69 -2.35
CA LYS A 9 -0.28 8.54 -3.10
C LYS A 9 -0.01 9.88 -2.39
N SER A 10 -1.05 10.52 -1.85
CA SER A 10 -0.88 11.79 -1.13
C SER A 10 -0.02 11.65 0.12
N LYS A 11 -0.15 10.54 0.87
CA LYS A 11 0.59 10.31 2.11
C LYS A 11 2.05 9.95 1.83
N ILE A 12 2.29 9.11 0.83
CA ILE A 12 3.66 8.71 0.46
C ILE A 12 4.45 9.84 -0.21
N THR A 13 3.80 10.76 -0.94
CA THR A 13 4.48 11.86 -1.65
C THR A 13 5.06 12.88 -0.67
N ASN A 14 4.44 13.01 0.51
CA ASN A 14 4.92 13.87 1.59
C ASN A 14 6.09 13.24 2.38
N GLU A 15 6.47 12.00 2.08
CA GLU A 15 7.54 11.27 2.75
C GLU A 15 8.57 10.73 1.74
N SER A 16 9.79 10.45 2.19
CA SER A 16 10.78 9.74 1.37
C SER A 16 10.41 8.25 1.27
N PHE A 17 9.40 7.92 0.46
CA PHE A 17 8.84 6.57 0.34
C PHE A 17 9.88 5.53 -0.09
N ASP A 18 9.92 4.42 0.64
CA ASP A 18 10.75 3.26 0.32
C ASP A 18 9.98 2.38 -0.67
N PHE A 19 10.29 2.52 -1.96
CA PHE A 19 9.68 1.73 -3.01
C PHE A 19 10.28 0.32 -3.04
N HIS A 20 9.45 -0.67 -3.37
CA HIS A 20 9.96 -1.96 -3.80
C HIS A 20 10.88 -1.75 -5.02
N PRO A 21 12.06 -2.42 -5.13
CA PRO A 21 13.05 -2.14 -6.17
C PRO A 21 12.48 -2.17 -7.59
N GLY A 22 11.58 -3.11 -7.88
CA GLY A 22 10.93 -3.25 -9.19
C GLY A 22 9.81 -2.24 -9.48
N CYS A 23 9.45 -1.39 -8.52
CA CYS A 23 8.33 -0.46 -8.62
C CYS A 23 8.75 1.01 -8.63
N LYS A 24 10.03 1.29 -8.34
CA LYS A 24 10.56 2.65 -8.18
C LYS A 24 10.49 3.48 -9.46
N GLU A 25 10.84 2.90 -10.60
CA GLU A 25 10.92 3.63 -11.88
C GLU A 25 9.56 4.13 -12.37
N ILE A 26 8.50 3.38 -12.07
CA ILE A 26 7.12 3.69 -12.46
C ILE A 26 6.29 4.25 -11.30
N VAL A 27 6.92 4.48 -10.14
CA VAL A 27 6.27 5.01 -8.92
C VAL A 27 5.00 4.21 -8.57
N LEU A 28 5.10 2.88 -8.67
CA LEU A 28 3.97 1.98 -8.46
C LEU A 28 3.85 1.63 -6.98
N VAL A 29 2.73 2.00 -6.38
CA VAL A 29 2.46 1.79 -4.94
C VAL A 29 1.28 0.89 -4.67
N ASN A 30 0.33 0.80 -5.59
CA ASN A 30 -0.77 -0.14 -5.51
C ASN A 30 -1.31 -0.51 -6.90
N ILE A 31 -1.89 -1.70 -6.99
CA ILE A 31 -2.73 -2.16 -8.10
C ILE A 31 -4.02 -2.66 -7.49
N SER A 32 -5.16 -2.30 -8.09
CA SER A 32 -6.46 -2.84 -7.68
C SER A 32 -7.22 -3.36 -8.90
N PHE A 33 -7.92 -4.47 -8.73
CA PHE A 33 -8.82 -5.03 -9.72
C PHE A 33 -10.05 -5.61 -9.02
N ASP A 34 -11.24 -5.13 -9.40
CA ASP A 34 -12.50 -5.43 -8.71
C ASP A 34 -12.41 -5.12 -7.20
N ASP A 35 -12.45 -6.14 -6.35
CA ASP A 35 -12.31 -6.05 -4.90
C ASP A 35 -10.89 -6.38 -4.38
N ASP A 36 -9.99 -6.85 -5.24
CA ASP A 36 -8.63 -7.20 -4.86
C ASP A 36 -7.68 -5.99 -4.90
N LEU A 37 -6.85 -5.87 -3.86
CA LEU A 37 -5.86 -4.81 -3.69
C LEU A 37 -4.48 -5.38 -3.41
N PHE A 38 -3.52 -5.03 -4.26
CA PHE A 38 -2.09 -5.22 -4.04
C PHE A 38 -1.45 -3.89 -3.68
N ILE A 39 -0.58 -3.90 -2.68
CA ILE A 39 0.19 -2.73 -2.24
C ILE A 39 1.67 -3.09 -2.30
N MET A 40 2.49 -2.24 -2.92
CA MET A 40 3.92 -2.46 -3.11
C MET A 40 4.72 -1.43 -2.32
N CYS A 41 5.59 -1.92 -1.44
CA CYS A 41 6.50 -1.09 -0.66
C CYS A 41 7.81 -1.83 -0.39
N GLY A 42 8.83 -1.09 -0.01
CA GLY A 42 10.08 -1.61 0.51
C GLY A 42 9.93 -2.13 1.95
N PRO A 43 10.98 -2.72 2.53
CA PRO A 43 10.93 -3.40 3.82
C PRO A 43 10.79 -2.47 5.04
N SER A 44 10.73 -1.16 4.85
CA SER A 44 10.64 -0.18 5.94
C SER A 44 9.34 -0.31 6.74
N THR A 45 9.51 -0.59 8.04
CA THR A 45 8.40 -0.69 9.02
C THR A 45 7.62 0.61 9.17
N ARG A 46 8.23 1.76 8.88
CA ARG A 46 7.55 3.05 8.85
C ARG A 46 6.47 3.06 7.77
N PHE A 47 6.78 2.61 6.55
CA PHE A 47 5.81 2.61 5.46
C PHE A 47 4.74 1.54 5.63
N MET A 48 5.07 0.40 6.23
CA MET A 48 4.04 -0.58 6.61
C MET A 48 3.02 0.00 7.61
N LYS A 49 3.47 0.83 8.56
CA LYS A 49 2.56 1.55 9.47
C LYS A 49 1.71 2.57 8.73
N LEU A 50 2.32 3.39 7.87
CA LEU A 50 1.58 4.37 7.05
C LEU A 50 0.52 3.68 6.17
N ILE A 51 0.85 2.57 5.50
CA ILE A 51 -0.11 1.80 4.70
C ILE A 51 -1.27 1.31 5.57
N LYS A 52 -0.98 0.80 6.77
CA LYS A 52 -2.00 0.37 7.71
C LYS A 52 -2.93 1.53 8.12
N GLU A 53 -2.36 2.69 8.44
CA GLU A 53 -3.13 3.90 8.79
C GLU A 53 -4.04 4.34 7.64
N VAL A 54 -3.54 4.31 6.39
CA VAL A 54 -4.33 4.64 5.20
C VAL A 54 -5.47 3.63 4.96
N LEU A 55 -5.22 2.34 5.18
CA LEU A 55 -6.27 1.31 5.11
C LEU A 55 -7.34 1.50 6.18
N GLU A 56 -6.95 1.89 7.39
CA GLU A 56 -7.87 2.20 8.49
C GLU A 56 -8.71 3.45 8.17
N GLU A 57 -8.07 4.55 7.74
CA GLU A 57 -8.75 5.79 7.33
C GLU A 57 -9.76 5.54 6.19
N PHE A 58 -9.35 4.79 5.16
CA PHE A 58 -10.22 4.42 4.06
C PHE A 58 -11.37 3.50 4.51
N GLY A 59 -11.08 2.56 5.40
CA GLY A 59 -12.06 1.64 5.98
C GLY A 59 -13.12 2.36 6.82
N GLU A 60 -12.70 3.33 7.64
CA GLU A 60 -13.61 4.17 8.43
C GLU A 60 -14.52 5.01 7.53
N TYR A 61 -13.97 5.58 6.45
CA TYR A 61 -14.73 6.40 5.51
C TYR A 61 -15.83 5.60 4.77
N LEU A 62 -15.55 4.35 4.39
CA LEU A 62 -16.50 3.50 3.64
C LEU A 62 -17.28 2.50 4.51
N GLY A 63 -16.98 2.40 5.80
CA GLY A 63 -17.53 1.36 6.68
C GLY A 63 -17.04 -0.05 6.31
N LEU A 64 -15.85 -0.16 5.72
CA LEU A 64 -15.24 -1.40 5.25
C LEU A 64 -14.08 -1.82 6.15
N LYS A 65 -13.80 -3.13 6.19
CA LYS A 65 -12.59 -3.68 6.82
C LYS A 65 -11.96 -4.76 5.96
N PRO A 66 -10.62 -4.80 5.83
CA PRO A 66 -9.95 -5.89 5.14
C PRO A 66 -10.26 -7.23 5.81
N ASN A 67 -10.50 -8.27 5.00
CA ASN A 67 -10.65 -9.62 5.50
C ASN A 67 -9.26 -10.23 5.74
N LEU A 68 -8.81 -10.23 7.01
CA LEU A 68 -7.50 -10.75 7.39
C LEU A 68 -7.27 -12.23 7.02
N ALA A 69 -8.32 -13.03 6.89
CA ALA A 69 -8.19 -14.43 6.46
C ALA A 69 -7.91 -14.57 4.96
N LYS A 70 -8.17 -13.52 4.17
CA LYS A 70 -7.89 -13.44 2.73
C LYS A 70 -6.73 -12.49 2.40
N SER A 71 -6.35 -11.62 3.33
CA SER A 71 -5.19 -10.76 3.19
C SER A 71 -3.90 -11.51 3.48
N SER A 72 -2.86 -11.25 2.68
CA SER A 72 -1.53 -11.83 2.87
C SER A 72 -0.45 -10.78 2.65
N CYS A 73 0.69 -10.96 3.31
CA CYS A 73 1.87 -10.12 3.14
C CYS A 73 3.03 -11.00 2.69
N TYR A 74 3.71 -10.58 1.63
CA TYR A 74 4.82 -11.31 1.05
C TYR A 74 6.06 -10.44 1.06
N PHE A 75 7.18 -11.02 1.49
CA PHE A 75 8.49 -10.40 1.40
C PHE A 75 9.22 -11.02 0.21
N ALA A 76 9.35 -10.25 -0.86
CA ALA A 76 10.00 -10.67 -2.10
C ALA A 76 10.88 -9.53 -2.62
N GLY A 77 11.91 -9.88 -3.39
CA GLY A 77 12.89 -8.95 -3.92
C GLY A 77 14.32 -9.49 -3.77
N ASN A 78 15.18 -9.15 -4.74
CA ASN A 78 16.60 -9.46 -4.63
C ASN A 78 17.28 -8.37 -3.79
N PHE A 79 17.59 -8.69 -2.54
CA PHE A 79 18.51 -7.88 -1.73
C PHE A 79 19.93 -8.16 -2.25
N LYS A 80 20.43 -7.31 -3.15
CA LYS A 80 21.85 -7.31 -3.51
C LYS A 80 22.58 -6.29 -2.65
#